data_AF-A0A2A7HVP2-F1
#
_entry.id   AF-A0A2A7HVP2-F1
#
_cell.length_a   1.000
_cell.length_b   1.000
_cell.length_c   1.000
_cell.angle_alpha   90.00
_cell.angle_beta   90.00
_cell.angle_gamma   90.00
#
_symmetry.space_group_name_H-M   'P 1'
#
loop_
_entity.id
_entity.type
_entity.pdbx_description
1 polymer ?
#
loop_
_entity_poly.entity_id
_entity_poly.type
_entity_poly.pdbx_seq_one_letter_code
_entity_poly.pdbx_strand_id
1 'polypeptide(L)'
;MVGEREMKRYKKMLMVAPLACMLGTGVVTLPDAAYAAESLSSPVSFTNVYNDGADYTKENLTKDLYKRILRGIENTPELRQKFKLADDESIQRENPATSFTDPNGNTTEYPATYYGLEDQLSKVEVGVVGSHFEVNPTVDSYEDLGQTNLLTINNDDGTVAQTAQTPETTEKFSETMSYSNSTGMKLGIGISTTIKIKIPFDLGEASQTVNMNSEFSFNNTQTQTSTHEKSVTFKSQPVVAAPGGTTTYYGTIKRAKFSGTFQTDAYLPGLTLKLPIVKKNNGNDIVHTEEVTLTPEDMYAIFKNGLPVLPPYLSLDDEIKKVKVNNASFTFNGEGGYYSTVQVKFIPKDPNKKAQVMPYKEYVAKTQEKSL
;
A
#
# COMPACT_ATOMS: atom_id res chain seq x y z
N MET A 1 20.90 -53.87 -37.98
CA MET A 1 20.35 -53.19 -39.16
C MET A 1 20.22 -51.72 -38.84
N VAL A 2 21.05 -50.92 -39.50
CA VAL A 2 21.10 -49.47 -39.43
C VAL A 2 20.10 -48.92 -40.45
N GLY A 3 19.35 -47.89 -40.07
CA GLY A 3 18.58 -47.06 -41.00
C GLY A 3 17.50 -46.29 -40.24
N GLU A 4 17.27 -45.01 -40.46
CA GLU A 4 17.98 -43.95 -41.17
C GLU A 4 17.37 -42.65 -40.64
N ARG A 5 18.17 -41.58 -40.56
CA ARG A 5 17.83 -40.29 -39.96
C ARG A 5 17.48 -39.27 -41.05
N GLU A 6 16.70 -38.25 -40.69
CA GLU A 6 16.47 -36.95 -41.38
C GLU A 6 15.35 -36.91 -42.45
N MET A 7 14.56 -35.83 -42.62
CA MET A 7 14.90 -34.40 -42.58
C MET A 7 13.79 -33.47 -42.06
N LYS A 8 14.25 -32.35 -41.48
CA LYS A 8 13.53 -31.12 -41.13
C LYS A 8 13.05 -30.35 -42.38
N ARG A 9 11.90 -29.68 -42.30
CA ARG A 9 11.56 -28.57 -43.21
C ARG A 9 11.41 -27.26 -42.44
N TYR A 10 12.42 -26.42 -42.60
CA TYR A 10 12.41 -24.99 -42.30
C TYR A 10 11.60 -24.27 -43.39
N LYS A 11 10.68 -23.37 -43.02
CA LYS A 11 10.13 -22.37 -43.95
C LYS A 11 10.70 -21.01 -43.57
N LYS A 12 11.56 -20.50 -44.46
CA LYS A 12 12.29 -19.23 -44.34
C LYS A 12 11.39 -18.03 -44.64
N MET A 13 11.80 -16.93 -44.03
CA MET A 13 11.36 -15.54 -44.11
C MET A 13 10.97 -15.02 -45.50
N LEU A 14 10.05 -14.05 -45.53
CA LEU A 14 10.12 -12.94 -46.47
C LEU A 14 9.86 -11.62 -45.72
N MET A 15 10.96 -10.95 -45.38
CA MET A 15 11.01 -9.50 -45.11
C MET A 15 10.97 -8.79 -46.47
N VAL A 16 10.03 -7.88 -46.68
CA VAL A 16 10.14 -6.87 -47.75
C VAL A 16 9.63 -5.53 -47.23
N ALA A 17 10.56 -4.60 -47.07
CA ALA A 17 10.42 -3.16 -47.17
C ALA A 17 11.79 -2.64 -47.68
N PRO A 18 11.96 -1.39 -48.15
CA PRO A 18 10.99 -0.32 -48.44
C PRO A 18 11.24 0.32 -49.83
N LEU A 19 10.41 1.30 -50.25
CA LEU A 19 10.85 2.63 -50.70
C LEU A 19 9.68 3.49 -51.20
N ALA A 20 9.74 4.76 -50.81
CA ALA A 20 8.79 5.84 -51.08
C ALA A 20 8.77 6.28 -52.56
N CYS A 21 7.66 6.89 -52.99
CA CYS A 21 7.61 8.22 -53.62
C CYS A 21 6.18 8.64 -54.04
N MET A 22 5.69 9.70 -53.39
CA MET A 22 5.04 10.91 -53.93
C MET A 22 3.76 10.87 -54.79
N LEU A 23 2.76 11.58 -54.22
CA LEU A 23 1.91 12.64 -54.81
C LEU A 23 0.86 12.27 -55.89
N GLY A 24 -0.41 12.41 -55.49
CA GLY A 24 -1.55 12.62 -56.38
C GLY A 24 -2.70 13.25 -55.61
N THR A 25 -2.87 14.56 -55.77
CA THR A 25 -3.89 15.42 -55.14
C THR A 25 -5.31 15.03 -55.54
N GLY A 26 -6.19 14.82 -54.56
CA GLY A 26 -7.63 14.71 -54.74
C GLY A 26 -8.35 15.11 -53.46
N VAL A 27 -8.76 16.39 -53.42
CA VAL A 27 -9.48 17.00 -52.31
C VAL A 27 -10.92 16.46 -52.29
N VAL A 28 -11.23 15.63 -51.30
CA VAL A 28 -12.60 15.39 -50.85
C VAL A 28 -12.67 15.92 -49.42
N THR A 29 -13.23 17.11 -49.26
CA THR A 29 -13.52 17.70 -47.95
C THR A 29 -14.64 16.90 -47.30
N LEU A 30 -14.27 15.94 -46.46
CA LEU A 30 -15.15 15.42 -45.42
C LEU A 30 -15.23 16.48 -44.30
N PRO A 31 -16.41 16.71 -43.70
CA PRO A 31 -16.58 17.73 -42.67
C PRO A 31 -15.61 17.48 -41.51
N ASP A 32 -14.94 18.56 -41.11
CA ASP A 32 -13.98 18.61 -40.01
C ASP A 32 -14.49 17.85 -38.78
N ALA A 33 -13.74 16.83 -38.37
CA ALA A 33 -13.84 16.20 -37.06
C ALA A 33 -13.26 17.12 -35.94
N ALA A 34 -13.39 18.45 -36.10
CA ALA A 34 -12.89 19.45 -35.19
C ALA A 34 -13.92 19.86 -34.11
N TYR A 35 -15.08 19.18 -34.02
CA TYR A 35 -16.10 19.42 -33.00
C TYR A 35 -16.27 18.30 -31.95
N ALA A 36 -15.29 17.39 -31.83
CA ALA A 36 -15.34 16.30 -30.83
C ALA A 36 -14.09 16.19 -29.92
N ALA A 37 -13.07 17.05 -30.09
CA ALA A 37 -11.82 16.96 -29.34
C ALA A 37 -11.50 18.17 -28.44
N GLU A 38 -12.33 19.21 -28.40
CA GLU A 38 -12.08 20.44 -27.63
C GLU A 38 -12.99 20.64 -26.40
N SER A 39 -13.61 19.59 -25.85
CA SER A 39 -14.37 19.70 -24.59
C SER A 39 -13.77 18.97 -23.38
N LEU A 40 -12.53 18.47 -23.46
CA LEU A 40 -11.88 17.76 -22.34
C LEU A 40 -10.71 18.54 -21.69
N SER A 41 -10.44 19.78 -22.14
CA SER A 41 -9.42 20.65 -21.55
C SER A 41 -10.03 21.89 -20.91
N SER A 42 -10.91 21.69 -19.94
CA SER A 42 -11.22 22.62 -18.84
C SER A 42 -12.04 21.84 -17.80
N PRO A 43 -11.80 22.01 -16.49
CA PRO A 43 -12.58 21.32 -15.48
C PRO A 43 -14.00 21.88 -15.57
N VAL A 44 -14.92 21.11 -16.18
CA VAL A 44 -16.34 21.35 -15.97
C VAL A 44 -16.50 21.30 -14.47
N SER A 45 -16.82 22.45 -13.88
CA SER A 45 -17.08 22.59 -12.46
C SER A 45 -17.93 21.41 -12.02
N PHE A 46 -17.40 20.59 -11.11
CA PHE A 46 -18.14 19.50 -10.49
C PHE A 46 -19.27 20.13 -9.68
N THR A 47 -20.39 20.50 -10.33
CA THR A 47 -21.65 20.66 -9.63
C THR A 47 -22.03 19.25 -9.24
N ASN A 48 -21.65 18.90 -8.02
CA ASN A 48 -22.07 17.70 -7.35
C ASN A 48 -23.61 17.74 -7.25
N VAL A 49 -24.31 17.34 -8.32
CA VAL A 49 -25.78 17.38 -8.42
C VAL A 49 -26.42 16.58 -7.27
N TYR A 50 -25.63 15.75 -6.60
CA TYR A 50 -26.04 14.76 -5.62
C TYR A 50 -25.35 14.87 -4.25
N ASN A 51 -24.50 15.87 -4.03
CA ASN A 51 -23.73 16.14 -2.80
C ASN A 51 -22.92 14.94 -2.23
N ASP A 52 -22.32 14.13 -3.10
CA ASP A 52 -21.59 12.89 -2.78
C ASP A 52 -20.15 13.06 -2.27
N GLY A 53 -19.77 14.29 -1.89
CA GLY A 53 -18.39 14.62 -1.51
C GLY A 53 -17.40 14.58 -2.68
N ALA A 54 -16.19 15.11 -2.47
CA ALA A 54 -15.10 15.06 -3.46
C ALA A 54 -14.11 13.93 -3.16
N ASP A 55 -14.02 13.53 -1.90
CA ASP A 55 -13.04 12.58 -1.40
C ASP A 55 -13.66 11.20 -1.13
N TYR A 56 -12.83 10.17 -1.27
CA TYR A 56 -13.21 8.83 -0.90
C TYR A 56 -13.41 8.74 0.62
N THR A 57 -14.64 8.39 1.01
CA THR A 57 -14.99 7.91 2.34
C THR A 57 -15.89 6.70 2.18
N LYS A 58 -15.97 5.85 3.21
CA LYS A 58 -16.87 4.70 3.18
C LYS A 58 -18.34 5.11 3.01
N GLU A 59 -18.72 6.24 3.60
CA GLU A 59 -20.06 6.82 3.46
C GLU A 59 -20.34 7.30 2.02
N ASN A 60 -19.40 8.06 1.43
CA ASN A 60 -19.54 8.54 0.05
C ASN A 60 -19.61 7.37 -0.94
N LEU A 61 -18.74 6.36 -0.77
CA LEU A 61 -18.78 5.16 -1.59
C LEU A 61 -20.13 4.43 -1.47
N THR A 62 -20.67 4.30 -0.26
CA THR A 62 -21.96 3.63 -0.03
C THR A 62 -23.09 4.36 -0.75
N LYS A 63 -23.13 5.70 -0.68
CA LYS A 63 -24.12 6.54 -1.39
C LYS A 63 -23.99 6.39 -2.91
N ASP A 64 -22.76 6.43 -3.43
CA ASP A 64 -22.49 6.27 -4.86
C ASP A 64 -22.89 4.88 -5.37
N LEU A 65 -22.56 3.82 -4.60
CA LEU A 65 -22.98 2.46 -4.89
C LEU A 65 -24.50 2.33 -4.91
N TYR A 66 -25.21 2.89 -3.92
CA TYR A 66 -26.67 2.82 -3.85
C TYR A 66 -27.33 3.43 -5.10
N LYS A 67 -26.85 4.60 -5.51
CA LYS A 67 -27.36 5.33 -6.69
C LYS A 67 -27.09 4.57 -7.99
N ARG A 68 -25.92 3.95 -8.10
CA ARG A 68 -25.46 3.31 -9.34
C ARG A 68 -25.95 1.89 -9.50
N ILE A 69 -25.93 1.07 -8.45
CA ILE A 69 -26.26 -0.37 -8.54
C ILE A 69 -27.66 -0.57 -9.10
N LEU A 70 -28.64 0.14 -8.58
CA LEU A 70 -30.02 -0.03 -9.00
C LEU A 70 -30.23 0.33 -10.49
N ARG A 71 -29.65 1.45 -10.94
CA ARG A 71 -29.75 1.87 -12.35
C ARG A 71 -28.86 1.05 -13.28
N GLY A 72 -27.65 0.75 -12.84
CA GLY A 72 -26.65 0.01 -13.60
C GLY A 72 -27.08 -1.42 -13.88
N ILE A 73 -27.69 -2.10 -12.90
CA ILE A 73 -28.29 -3.43 -13.11
C ILE A 73 -29.44 -3.34 -14.12
N GLU A 74 -30.37 -2.40 -13.93
CA GLU A 74 -31.55 -2.27 -14.80
C GLU A 74 -31.21 -1.84 -16.24
N ASN A 75 -30.11 -1.12 -16.45
CA ASN A 75 -29.65 -0.62 -17.75
C ASN A 75 -28.69 -1.56 -18.48
N THR A 76 -28.19 -2.62 -17.83
CA THR A 76 -27.20 -3.54 -18.40
C THR A 76 -27.87 -4.89 -18.69
N PRO A 77 -28.05 -5.30 -19.96
CA PRO A 77 -28.77 -6.54 -20.31
C PRO A 77 -28.23 -7.78 -19.61
N GLU A 78 -26.91 -7.91 -19.50
CA GLU A 78 -26.25 -9.05 -18.85
C GLU A 78 -26.56 -9.10 -17.35
N LEU A 79 -26.61 -7.94 -16.68
CA LEU A 79 -26.95 -7.86 -15.27
C LEU A 79 -28.45 -8.09 -15.03
N ARG A 80 -29.33 -7.58 -15.90
CA ARG A 80 -30.76 -7.92 -15.86
C ARG A 80 -30.96 -9.43 -15.92
N GLN A 81 -30.26 -10.11 -16.80
CA GLN A 81 -30.31 -11.57 -16.91
C GLN A 81 -29.78 -12.23 -15.63
N LYS A 82 -28.69 -11.74 -15.06
CA LYS A 82 -28.08 -12.28 -13.84
C LYS A 82 -29.04 -12.23 -12.63
N PHE A 83 -29.82 -11.16 -12.53
CA PHE A 83 -30.86 -10.98 -11.52
C PHE A 83 -32.25 -11.44 -11.98
N LYS A 84 -32.36 -12.14 -13.12
CA LYS A 84 -33.64 -12.66 -13.65
C LYS A 84 -34.75 -11.60 -13.75
N LEU A 85 -34.41 -10.34 -14.07
CA LEU A 85 -35.40 -9.27 -14.24
C LEU A 85 -36.13 -9.42 -15.57
N ALA A 86 -37.45 -9.62 -15.51
CA ALA A 86 -38.30 -9.47 -16.68
C ALA A 86 -38.40 -8.00 -17.15
N ASP A 87 -38.87 -7.78 -18.38
CA ASP A 87 -38.99 -6.44 -18.98
C ASP A 87 -39.94 -5.51 -18.22
N ASP A 88 -40.96 -6.08 -17.56
CA ASP A 88 -41.92 -5.37 -16.72
C ASP A 88 -41.53 -5.34 -15.23
N GLU A 89 -40.30 -5.76 -14.90
CA GLU A 89 -39.76 -5.82 -13.53
C GLU A 89 -38.62 -4.82 -13.29
N SER A 90 -38.47 -4.43 -12.04
CA SER A 90 -37.44 -3.52 -11.52
C SER A 90 -37.00 -3.93 -10.13
N ILE A 91 -35.84 -3.44 -9.68
CA ILE A 91 -35.42 -3.62 -8.29
C ILE A 91 -36.26 -2.70 -7.40
N GLN A 92 -36.72 -3.20 -6.25
CA GLN A 92 -37.44 -2.38 -5.29
C GLN A 92 -36.58 -1.20 -4.83
N ARG A 93 -37.16 -0.01 -4.76
CA ARG A 93 -36.49 1.19 -4.23
C ARG A 93 -36.75 1.29 -2.73
N GLU A 94 -35.70 1.51 -1.94
CA GLU A 94 -35.89 1.88 -0.53
C GLU A 94 -36.37 3.33 -0.47
N ASN A 95 -37.39 3.57 0.36
CA ASN A 95 -38.03 4.87 0.51
C ASN A 95 -38.34 5.14 1.99
N PRO A 96 -38.15 6.37 2.49
CA PRO A 96 -38.57 6.73 3.84
C PRO A 96 -40.10 6.72 3.95
N ALA A 97 -40.61 6.68 5.19
CA ALA A 97 -42.03 6.88 5.42
C ALA A 97 -42.44 8.28 4.95
N THR A 98 -43.55 8.36 4.23
CA THR A 98 -44.11 9.63 3.75
C THR A 98 -45.58 9.70 4.10
N SER A 99 -46.10 10.91 4.22
CA SER A 99 -47.53 11.14 4.40
C SER A 99 -48.00 12.15 3.36
N PHE A 100 -49.20 11.91 2.81
CA PHE A 100 -49.86 12.82 1.89
C PHE A 100 -51.20 13.22 2.48
N THR A 101 -51.38 14.51 2.74
CA THR A 101 -52.66 15.07 3.16
C THR A 101 -53.38 15.65 1.94
N ASP A 102 -54.56 15.14 1.64
CA ASP A 102 -55.38 15.63 0.53
C ASP A 102 -56.01 17.01 0.85
N PRO A 103 -56.58 17.72 -0.14
CA PRO A 103 -57.24 19.02 0.09
C PRO A 103 -58.46 18.95 1.03
N ASN A 104 -58.99 17.76 1.33
CA ASN A 104 -60.09 17.54 2.26
C ASN A 104 -59.60 17.26 3.70
N GLY A 105 -58.29 17.26 3.93
CA GLY A 105 -57.67 17.00 5.22
C GLY A 105 -57.42 15.52 5.54
N ASN A 106 -57.66 14.60 4.60
CA ASN A 106 -57.39 13.18 4.82
C ASN A 106 -55.91 12.89 4.60
N THR A 107 -55.25 12.30 5.59
CA THR A 107 -53.85 11.91 5.50
C THR A 107 -53.73 10.43 5.17
N THR A 108 -53.03 10.11 4.09
CA THR A 108 -52.61 8.76 3.73
C THR A 108 -51.15 8.59 4.12
N GLU A 109 -50.86 7.59 4.94
CA GLU A 109 -49.49 7.23 5.33
C GLU A 109 -48.96 6.14 4.42
N TYR A 110 -47.74 6.35 3.92
CA TYR A 110 -46.97 5.36 3.17
C TYR A 110 -45.81 4.91 4.06
N PRO A 111 -45.79 3.63 4.50
CA PRO A 111 -44.73 3.13 5.36
C PRO A 111 -43.39 3.15 4.64
N ALA A 112 -42.31 3.23 5.41
CA ALA A 112 -40.97 3.11 4.86
C ALA A 112 -40.77 1.72 4.22
N THR A 113 -40.06 1.68 3.11
CA THR A 113 -39.59 0.44 2.49
C THR A 113 -38.09 0.33 2.73
N TYR A 114 -37.66 -0.68 3.49
CA TYR A 114 -36.25 -0.93 3.80
C TYR A 114 -35.99 -2.44 3.76
N TYR A 115 -35.09 -2.87 2.89
CA TYR A 115 -34.65 -4.26 2.77
C TYR A 115 -33.15 -4.40 3.04
N GLY A 116 -32.50 -3.32 3.50
CA GLY A 116 -31.11 -3.31 3.92
C GLY A 116 -30.13 -3.20 2.76
N LEU A 117 -30.48 -2.55 1.65
CA LEU A 117 -29.51 -2.34 0.58
C LEU A 117 -28.34 -1.49 1.08
N GLU A 118 -28.61 -0.36 1.72
CA GLU A 118 -27.56 0.49 2.27
C GLU A 118 -26.66 -0.26 3.27
N ASP A 119 -27.23 -1.11 4.14
CA ASP A 119 -26.46 -1.98 5.04
C ASP A 119 -25.56 -2.96 4.27
N GLN A 120 -26.08 -3.61 3.21
CA GLN A 120 -25.28 -4.49 2.35
C GLN A 120 -24.11 -3.74 1.69
N LEU A 121 -24.35 -2.52 1.19
CA LEU A 121 -23.35 -1.69 0.52
C LEU A 121 -22.32 -1.11 1.48
N SER A 122 -22.72 -0.82 2.72
CA SER A 122 -21.83 -0.37 3.78
C SER A 122 -20.79 -1.43 4.18
N LYS A 123 -20.92 -2.67 3.72
CA LYS A 123 -19.96 -3.76 3.97
C LYS A 123 -18.91 -3.89 2.88
N VAL A 124 -18.99 -3.10 1.80
CA VAL A 124 -17.99 -3.12 0.73
C VAL A 124 -16.67 -2.58 1.24
N GLU A 125 -15.61 -3.38 1.06
CA GLU A 125 -14.24 -3.04 1.45
C GLU A 125 -13.37 -2.90 0.19
N VAL A 126 -12.88 -1.70 -0.07
CA VAL A 126 -11.99 -1.44 -1.21
C VAL A 126 -10.63 -2.08 -0.97
N GLY A 127 -10.15 -2.87 -1.94
CA GLY A 127 -8.87 -3.54 -1.86
C GLY A 127 -7.78 -2.85 -2.66
N VAL A 128 -6.59 -2.77 -2.06
CA VAL A 128 -5.37 -2.40 -2.76
C VAL A 128 -4.87 -3.52 -3.67
N VAL A 129 -4.34 -3.14 -4.83
CA VAL A 129 -3.58 -4.01 -5.73
C VAL A 129 -2.11 -4.00 -5.33
N GLY A 130 -1.53 -5.19 -5.29
CA GLY A 130 -0.13 -5.41 -4.95
C GLY A 130 0.03 -6.17 -3.64
N SER A 131 1.03 -7.05 -3.62
CA SER A 131 1.46 -7.81 -2.44
C SER A 131 2.84 -7.40 -1.95
N HIS A 132 3.53 -6.52 -2.67
CA HIS A 132 4.90 -6.10 -2.39
C HIS A 132 5.02 -4.59 -2.58
N PHE A 133 5.36 -3.90 -1.50
CA PHE A 133 5.59 -2.46 -1.51
C PHE A 133 7.01 -2.18 -1.04
N GLU A 134 7.78 -1.46 -1.85
CA GLU A 134 9.07 -0.93 -1.43
C GLU A 134 8.90 0.55 -1.12
N VAL A 135 9.20 0.94 0.12
CA VAL A 135 8.98 2.30 0.61
C VAL A 135 10.27 2.87 1.19
N ASN A 136 10.48 4.16 0.92
CA ASN A 136 11.57 4.94 1.52
C ASN A 136 10.93 5.82 2.61
N PRO A 137 11.12 5.48 3.90
CA PRO A 137 10.53 6.24 4.98
C PRO A 137 11.34 7.51 5.26
N THR A 138 10.70 8.42 5.98
CA THR A 138 11.39 9.44 6.76
C THR A 138 11.88 8.81 8.07
N VAL A 139 13.14 9.04 8.43
CA VAL A 139 13.65 8.68 9.75
C VAL A 139 13.34 9.84 10.71
N ASP A 140 12.47 9.58 11.67
CA ASP A 140 12.01 10.58 12.63
C ASP A 140 13.04 10.80 13.74
N SER A 141 13.69 9.72 14.21
CA SER A 141 14.73 9.77 15.23
C SER A 141 15.52 8.47 15.30
N TYR A 142 16.66 8.51 15.99
CA TYR A 142 17.40 7.33 16.42
C TYR A 142 17.35 7.22 17.95
N GLU A 143 17.12 6.00 18.42
CA GLU A 143 17.13 5.66 19.84
C GLU A 143 18.36 4.81 20.16
N ASP A 144 19.15 5.24 21.14
CA ASP A 144 20.24 4.43 21.70
C ASP A 144 19.64 3.33 22.60
N LEU A 145 19.88 2.07 22.24
CA LEU A 145 19.40 0.90 22.99
C LEU A 145 20.36 0.46 24.11
N GLY A 146 21.36 1.27 24.41
CA GLY A 146 22.35 1.02 25.45
C GLY A 146 23.66 0.43 24.94
N GLN A 147 24.41 -0.14 25.88
CA GLN A 147 25.77 -0.63 25.69
C GLN A 147 25.89 -2.08 26.15
N THR A 148 26.48 -2.92 25.31
CA THR A 148 26.83 -4.30 25.65
C THR A 148 28.34 -4.37 25.87
N ASN A 149 28.78 -4.69 27.10
CA ASN A 149 30.20 -4.91 27.37
C ASN A 149 30.67 -6.17 26.63
N LEU A 150 31.65 -6.01 25.74
CA LEU A 150 32.22 -7.11 24.98
C LEU A 150 33.44 -7.70 25.70
N LEU A 151 34.34 -6.85 26.20
CA LEU A 151 35.54 -7.29 26.91
C LEU A 151 36.17 -6.14 27.70
N THR A 152 36.67 -6.43 28.90
CA THR A 152 37.54 -5.51 29.66
C THR A 152 38.90 -6.16 29.88
N ILE A 153 39.97 -5.42 29.58
CA ILE A 153 41.36 -5.86 29.78
C ILE A 153 42.05 -4.81 30.65
N ASN A 154 42.58 -5.24 31.79
CA ASN A 154 43.47 -4.41 32.61
C ASN A 154 44.92 -4.63 32.12
N ASN A 155 45.56 -3.56 31.65
CA ASN A 155 46.97 -3.54 31.27
C ASN A 155 47.71 -2.40 31.99
N ASP A 156 47.34 -2.15 33.25
CA ASP A 156 47.79 -1.02 34.06
C ASP A 156 49.31 -1.04 34.29
N ASP A 157 49.87 -2.22 34.60
CA ASP A 157 51.32 -2.43 34.82
C ASP A 157 52.07 -2.91 33.57
N GLY A 158 51.37 -3.02 32.43
CA GLY A 158 51.97 -3.48 31.19
C GLY A 158 52.95 -2.47 30.60
N THR A 159 54.03 -2.98 30.03
CA THR A 159 55.00 -2.19 29.25
C THR A 159 54.80 -2.37 27.74
N VAL A 160 53.96 -3.31 27.33
CA VAL A 160 53.62 -3.61 25.94
C VAL A 160 52.11 -3.76 25.77
N ALA A 161 51.62 -3.59 24.54
CA ALA A 161 50.23 -3.84 24.21
C ALA A 161 49.91 -5.33 24.31
N GLN A 162 48.73 -5.66 24.85
CA GLN A 162 48.23 -7.03 24.92
C GLN A 162 47.18 -7.26 23.83
N THR A 163 47.09 -8.47 23.30
CA THR A 163 46.05 -8.84 22.33
C THR A 163 45.11 -9.87 22.92
N ALA A 164 43.82 -9.76 22.64
CA ALA A 164 42.81 -10.72 23.06
C ALA A 164 41.74 -10.89 21.96
N GLN A 165 40.82 -11.82 22.18
CA GLN A 165 39.62 -11.99 21.36
C GLN A 165 38.41 -11.59 22.19
N THR A 166 37.52 -10.76 21.65
CA THR A 166 36.22 -10.54 22.30
C THR A 166 35.38 -11.82 22.18
N PRO A 167 34.59 -12.18 23.20
CA PRO A 167 33.54 -13.17 23.02
C PRO A 167 32.53 -12.71 21.96
N GLU A 168 31.89 -13.67 21.28
CA GLU A 168 30.70 -13.36 20.48
C GLU A 168 29.52 -13.07 21.42
N THR A 169 28.79 -11.99 21.16
CA THR A 169 27.61 -11.59 21.96
C THR A 169 26.46 -11.26 21.03
N THR A 170 25.25 -11.70 21.40
CA THR A 170 24.03 -11.46 20.61
C THR A 170 22.96 -10.83 21.48
N GLU A 171 22.42 -9.72 21.01
CA GLU A 171 21.29 -9.03 21.63
C GLU A 171 20.04 -9.21 20.76
N LYS A 172 18.88 -9.41 21.40
CA LYS A 172 17.60 -9.60 20.73
C LYS A 172 16.71 -8.39 20.91
N PHE A 173 16.10 -7.95 19.82
CA PHE A 173 15.20 -6.80 19.77
C PHE A 173 13.94 -7.14 19.01
N SER A 174 12.93 -6.28 19.17
CA SER A 174 11.66 -6.37 18.46
C SER A 174 11.56 -5.22 17.46
N GLU A 175 11.36 -5.54 16.19
CA GLU A 175 10.96 -4.60 15.15
C GLU A 175 9.45 -4.54 15.10
N THR A 176 8.90 -3.33 14.99
CA THR A 176 7.47 -3.11 14.84
C THR A 176 7.20 -2.18 13.68
N MET A 177 6.12 -2.45 12.95
CA MET A 177 5.54 -1.47 12.04
C MET A 177 4.04 -1.53 12.16
N SER A 178 3.41 -0.36 12.29
CA SER A 178 1.97 -0.20 12.14
C SER A 178 1.68 0.56 10.85
N TYR A 179 0.60 0.16 10.18
CA TYR A 179 0.04 0.95 9.09
C TYR A 179 -1.37 1.36 9.46
N SER A 180 -1.81 2.50 8.92
CA SER A 180 -3.18 2.96 8.98
C SER A 180 -3.57 3.56 7.64
N ASN A 181 -4.87 3.64 7.37
CA ASN A 181 -5.36 4.55 6.36
C ASN A 181 -6.46 5.44 6.92
N SER A 182 -6.50 6.67 6.44
CA SER A 182 -7.52 7.65 6.81
C SER A 182 -8.87 7.39 6.15
N THR A 183 -8.94 6.40 5.27
CA THR A 183 -10.00 6.24 4.28
C THR A 183 -10.79 4.93 4.43
N GLY A 184 -10.34 3.98 5.25
CA GLY A 184 -11.04 2.71 5.48
C GLY A 184 -10.89 1.69 4.34
N MET A 185 -9.86 1.81 3.51
CA MET A 185 -9.48 0.79 2.52
C MET A 185 -8.77 -0.40 3.20
N LYS A 186 -8.62 -1.51 2.49
CA LYS A 186 -7.92 -2.71 2.97
C LYS A 186 -6.61 -2.90 2.19
N LEU A 187 -5.50 -3.10 2.90
CA LEU A 187 -4.30 -3.67 2.29
C LEU A 187 -4.54 -5.16 2.01
N GLY A 188 -4.32 -5.58 0.76
CA GLY A 188 -4.36 -6.98 0.32
C GLY A 188 -5.72 -7.67 0.54
N ILE A 189 -6.54 -7.79 -0.51
CA ILE A 189 -7.68 -8.72 -0.44
C ILE A 189 -7.13 -10.16 -0.51
N GLY A 190 -6.98 -10.81 0.64
CA GLY A 190 -6.81 -12.26 0.75
C GLY A 190 -5.40 -12.82 0.54
N ILE A 191 -4.36 -11.99 0.50
CA ILE A 191 -2.95 -12.41 0.41
C ILE A 191 -2.09 -11.67 1.43
N SER A 192 -1.04 -12.32 1.92
CA SER A 192 -0.03 -11.67 2.77
C SER A 192 0.61 -10.52 1.99
N THR A 193 0.52 -9.31 2.53
CA THR A 193 1.16 -8.13 1.95
C THR A 193 2.49 -7.88 2.64
N THR A 194 3.55 -7.80 1.84
CA THR A 194 4.92 -7.56 2.27
C THR A 194 5.30 -6.10 2.00
N ILE A 195 5.76 -5.40 3.03
CA ILE A 195 6.32 -4.06 2.92
C ILE A 195 7.81 -4.11 3.26
N LYS A 196 8.65 -3.70 2.30
CA LYS A 196 10.10 -3.57 2.45
C LYS A 196 10.46 -2.11 2.65
N ILE A 197 11.17 -1.85 3.73
CA ILE A 197 11.56 -0.50 4.14
C ILE A 197 13.06 -0.37 4.05
N LYS A 198 13.53 0.69 3.38
CA LYS A 198 14.95 1.05 3.31
C LYS A 198 15.26 2.19 4.27
N ILE A 199 15.87 1.88 5.40
CA ILE A 199 16.17 2.85 6.47
C ILE A 199 17.59 3.38 6.28
N PRO A 200 17.78 4.67 5.97
CA PRO A 200 19.10 5.28 5.92
C PRO A 200 19.61 5.55 7.33
N PHE A 201 20.85 5.17 7.64
CA PHE A 201 21.60 5.64 8.81
C PHE A 201 22.70 6.61 8.37
N ASP A 202 22.70 7.82 8.93
CA ASP A 202 23.77 8.81 8.71
C ASP A 202 24.85 8.67 9.80
N LEU A 203 26.09 8.49 9.36
CA LEU A 203 27.24 8.19 10.21
C LEU A 203 28.16 9.39 10.48
N GLY A 204 27.81 10.60 10.03
CA GLY A 204 28.48 11.85 10.40
C GLY A 204 29.90 12.06 9.85
N GLU A 205 30.66 11.01 9.54
CA GLU A 205 31.96 11.11 8.85
C GLU A 205 31.77 10.91 7.33
N ALA A 206 31.76 12.04 6.60
CA ALA A 206 31.69 12.11 5.14
C ALA A 206 30.57 11.26 4.50
N SER A 207 29.31 11.63 4.79
CA SER A 207 28.10 11.29 4.01
C SER A 207 27.96 9.81 3.60
N GLN A 208 28.25 8.88 4.52
CA GLN A 208 27.94 7.47 4.30
C GLN A 208 26.55 7.17 4.84
N THR A 209 25.62 6.92 3.92
CA THR A 209 24.31 6.37 4.25
C THR A 209 24.34 4.86 4.18
N VAL A 210 24.08 4.18 5.29
CA VAL A 210 23.87 2.72 5.30
C VAL A 210 22.37 2.44 5.21
N ASN A 211 21.94 1.73 4.17
CA ASN A 211 20.55 1.32 4.01
C ASN A 211 20.32 -0.03 4.70
N MET A 212 19.38 -0.07 5.64
CA MET A 212 18.91 -1.30 6.26
C MET A 212 17.55 -1.69 5.72
N ASN A 213 17.35 -2.99 5.48
CA ASN A 213 16.10 -3.53 4.97
C ASN A 213 15.34 -4.21 6.12
N SER A 214 14.13 -3.72 6.40
CA SER A 214 13.15 -4.41 7.27
C SER A 214 11.96 -4.84 6.43
N GLU A 215 11.42 -6.02 6.71
CA GLU A 215 10.31 -6.62 5.96
C GLU A 215 9.18 -6.95 6.91
N PHE A 216 7.99 -6.43 6.63
CA PHE A 216 6.80 -6.63 7.45
C PHE A 216 5.70 -7.29 6.62
N SER A 217 5.10 -8.33 7.19
CA SER A 217 3.97 -9.04 6.57
C SER A 217 2.67 -8.75 7.31
N PHE A 218 1.61 -8.48 6.55
CA PHE A 218 0.26 -8.29 7.07
C PHE A 218 -0.67 -9.36 6.50
N ASN A 219 -1.30 -10.11 7.39
CA ASN A 219 -2.20 -11.21 7.03
C ASN A 219 -3.67 -10.81 7.08
N ASN A 220 -3.97 -9.63 7.63
CA ASN A 220 -5.32 -9.14 7.81
C ASN A 220 -5.42 -7.67 7.41
N THR A 221 -6.64 -7.18 7.48
CA THR A 221 -7.15 -6.17 6.57
C THR A 221 -7.55 -4.85 7.24
N GLN A 222 -7.19 -4.72 8.51
CA GLN A 222 -7.40 -3.56 9.37
C GLN A 222 -6.05 -3.00 9.80
N THR A 223 -6.03 -1.76 10.32
CA THR A 223 -4.88 -1.18 11.04
C THR A 223 -4.26 -2.22 11.95
N GLN A 224 -3.04 -2.65 11.64
CA GLN A 224 -2.35 -3.69 12.39
C GLN A 224 -0.89 -3.33 12.56
N THR A 225 -0.36 -3.77 13.70
CA THR A 225 1.05 -3.78 14.00
C THR A 225 1.61 -5.15 13.67
N SER A 226 2.60 -5.19 12.79
CA SER A 226 3.42 -6.37 12.55
C SER A 226 4.67 -6.28 13.41
N THR A 227 5.00 -7.36 14.11
CA THR A 227 6.10 -7.42 15.08
C THR A 227 6.96 -8.64 14.84
N HIS A 228 8.28 -8.45 14.71
CA HIS A 228 9.22 -9.55 14.48
C HIS A 228 10.47 -9.41 15.35
N GLU A 229 10.99 -10.53 15.84
CA GLU A 229 12.26 -10.56 16.58
C GLU A 229 13.44 -10.42 15.61
N LYS A 230 14.40 -9.55 15.94
CA LYS A 230 15.66 -9.39 15.23
C LYS A 230 16.82 -9.54 16.21
N SER A 231 17.89 -10.17 15.78
CA SER A 231 19.12 -10.30 16.56
C SER A 231 20.23 -9.45 15.96
N VAL A 232 20.96 -8.74 16.83
CA VAL A 232 22.21 -8.05 16.50
C VAL A 232 23.34 -8.82 17.16
N THR A 233 24.25 -9.34 16.35
CA THR A 233 25.39 -10.13 16.83
C THR A 233 26.68 -9.33 16.66
N PHE A 234 27.35 -9.06 17.78
CA PHE A 234 28.75 -8.64 17.81
C PHE A 234 29.62 -9.89 17.69
N LYS A 235 30.21 -10.09 16.50
CA LYS A 235 31.10 -11.23 16.26
C LYS A 235 32.38 -11.10 17.06
N SER A 236 32.95 -12.25 17.44
CA SER A 236 34.26 -12.32 18.06
C SER A 236 35.30 -11.67 17.13
N GLN A 237 36.11 -10.77 17.67
CA GLN A 237 37.12 -10.05 16.91
C GLN A 237 38.40 -9.86 17.73
N PRO A 238 39.58 -9.83 17.06
CA PRO A 238 40.83 -9.51 17.72
C PRO A 238 40.82 -8.05 18.17
N VAL A 239 41.30 -7.83 19.40
CA VAL A 239 41.41 -6.52 20.02
C VAL A 239 42.75 -6.33 20.72
N VAL A 240 43.14 -5.08 20.96
CA VAL A 240 44.45 -4.72 21.52
C VAL A 240 44.29 -3.84 22.76
N ALA A 241 44.83 -4.21 23.92
CA ALA A 241 44.84 -3.31 25.08
C ALA A 241 46.17 -2.56 25.15
N ALA A 242 46.10 -1.24 25.03
CA ALA A 242 47.25 -0.35 25.23
C ALA A 242 47.84 -0.51 26.64
N PRO A 243 49.18 -0.40 26.80
CA PRO A 243 49.82 -0.41 28.12
C PRO A 243 49.46 0.82 28.95
N GLY A 244 49.54 0.69 30.28
CA GLY A 244 49.38 1.81 31.21
C GLY A 244 47.92 2.20 31.49
N GLY A 245 46.97 1.28 31.31
CA GLY A 245 45.58 1.53 31.65
C GLY A 245 44.64 0.35 31.40
N THR A 246 43.37 0.57 31.71
CA THR A 246 42.28 -0.39 31.52
C THR A 246 41.50 -0.04 30.25
N THR A 247 41.32 -1.03 29.38
CA THR A 247 40.58 -0.89 28.12
C THR A 247 39.28 -1.68 28.19
N THR A 248 38.15 -1.03 27.95
CA THR A 248 36.83 -1.65 27.87
C THR A 248 36.25 -1.48 26.47
N TYR A 249 35.89 -2.60 25.85
CA TYR A 249 35.22 -2.68 24.57
C TYR A 249 33.72 -2.84 24.79
N TYR A 250 32.90 -1.99 24.18
CA TYR A 250 31.45 -2.15 24.23
C TYR A 250 30.82 -1.93 22.87
N GLY A 251 29.84 -2.77 22.58
CA GLY A 251 28.93 -2.60 21.47
C GLY A 251 27.87 -1.56 21.81
N THR A 252 27.61 -0.64 20.90
CA THR A 252 26.48 0.30 20.96
C THR A 252 25.50 -0.05 19.87
N ILE A 253 24.21 -0.03 20.17
CA ILE A 253 23.14 -0.33 19.20
C ILE A 253 22.18 0.84 19.14
N LYS A 254 21.88 1.29 17.93
CA LYS A 254 20.86 2.29 17.64
C LYS A 254 19.72 1.65 16.87
N ARG A 255 18.49 2.09 17.16
CA ARG A 255 17.28 1.73 16.42
C ARG A 255 16.68 2.97 15.79
N ALA A 256 16.21 2.87 14.54
CA ALA A 256 15.49 3.97 13.92
C ALA A 256 14.01 3.93 14.30
N LYS A 257 13.44 5.11 14.55
CA LYS A 257 12.00 5.34 14.51
C LYS A 257 11.70 6.03 13.19
N PHE A 258 10.75 5.51 12.45
CA PHE A 258 10.49 5.95 11.08
C PHE A 258 9.00 6.08 10.80
N SER A 259 8.68 6.93 9.84
CA SER A 259 7.32 7.15 9.37
C SER A 259 7.32 7.40 7.87
N GLY A 260 6.16 7.25 7.24
CA GLY A 260 6.05 7.56 5.83
C GLY A 260 4.65 7.36 5.30
N THR A 261 4.52 7.64 4.00
CA THR A 261 3.32 7.35 3.25
C THR A 261 3.67 6.62 1.96
N PHE A 262 2.75 5.79 1.48
CA PHE A 262 2.84 5.24 0.14
C PHE A 262 1.46 5.28 -0.52
N GLN A 263 1.49 5.42 -1.84
CA GLN A 263 0.30 5.37 -2.67
C GLN A 263 0.32 4.11 -3.50
N THR A 264 -0.86 3.58 -3.77
CA THR A 264 -1.06 2.36 -4.54
C THR A 264 -2.40 2.42 -5.23
N ASP A 265 -2.59 1.59 -6.25
CA ASP A 265 -3.88 1.47 -6.90
C ASP A 265 -4.81 0.62 -6.03
N ALA A 266 -6.06 1.06 -5.91
CA ALA A 266 -7.11 0.34 -5.20
C ALA A 266 -8.33 0.22 -6.10
N TYR A 267 -9.04 -0.90 -6.00
CA TYR A 267 -10.18 -1.19 -6.85
C TYR A 267 -11.37 -1.69 -6.05
N LEU A 268 -12.57 -1.38 -6.53
CA LEU A 268 -13.78 -1.95 -5.95
C LEU A 268 -13.80 -3.48 -6.13
N PRO A 269 -14.09 -4.24 -5.07
CA PRO A 269 -14.25 -5.68 -5.19
C PRO A 269 -15.59 -6.01 -5.84
N GLY A 270 -15.78 -7.29 -6.15
CA GLY A 270 -17.14 -7.84 -6.30
C GLY A 270 -17.88 -7.85 -4.96
N LEU A 271 -19.20 -7.97 -4.99
CA LEU A 271 -20.02 -8.04 -3.78
C LEU A 271 -21.29 -8.87 -4.01
N THR A 272 -21.79 -9.51 -2.96
CA THR A 272 -23.06 -10.25 -3.03
C THR A 272 -24.20 -9.37 -2.58
N LEU A 273 -25.25 -9.28 -3.41
CA LEU A 273 -26.46 -8.54 -3.13
C LEU A 273 -27.65 -9.47 -3.06
N LYS A 274 -28.55 -9.20 -2.12
CA LYS A 274 -29.89 -9.75 -2.04
C LYS A 274 -30.89 -8.65 -2.33
N LEU A 275 -31.51 -8.69 -3.51
CA LEU A 275 -32.39 -7.65 -4.02
C LEU A 275 -33.82 -8.17 -4.23
N PRO A 276 -34.85 -7.53 -3.64
CA PRO A 276 -36.23 -7.81 -3.98
C PRO A 276 -36.60 -7.18 -5.33
N ILE A 277 -37.28 -7.95 -6.15
CA ILE A 277 -37.73 -7.58 -7.50
C ILE A 277 -39.24 -7.36 -7.47
N VAL A 278 -39.67 -6.24 -8.05
CA VAL A 278 -41.07 -5.76 -8.07
C VAL A 278 -41.51 -5.49 -9.50
N LYS A 279 -42.83 -5.41 -9.73
CA LYS A 279 -43.33 -4.96 -11.04
C LYS A 279 -43.15 -3.45 -11.19
N LYS A 280 -42.80 -2.98 -12.39
CA LYS A 280 -42.60 -1.54 -12.70
C LYS A 280 -43.85 -0.70 -12.42
N ASN A 281 -45.04 -1.29 -12.55
CA ASN A 281 -46.32 -0.64 -12.27
C ASN A 281 -46.77 -0.75 -10.80
N ASN A 282 -46.09 -1.55 -9.97
CA ASN A 282 -46.33 -1.63 -8.53
C ASN A 282 -45.02 -1.92 -7.77
N GLY A 283 -44.42 -0.85 -7.24
CA GLY A 283 -43.15 -0.93 -6.51
C GLY A 283 -43.22 -1.58 -5.13
N ASN A 284 -44.41 -1.97 -4.66
CA ASN A 284 -44.62 -2.51 -3.31
C ASN A 284 -44.75 -4.04 -3.30
N ASP A 285 -45.19 -4.65 -4.39
CA ASP A 285 -45.41 -6.09 -4.47
C ASP A 285 -44.15 -6.81 -4.95
N ILE A 286 -43.49 -7.51 -4.02
CA ILE A 286 -42.32 -8.33 -4.32
C ILE A 286 -42.77 -9.55 -5.13
N VAL A 287 -42.29 -9.65 -6.37
CA VAL A 287 -42.51 -10.79 -7.26
C VAL A 287 -41.60 -11.94 -6.84
N HIS A 288 -40.31 -11.64 -6.65
CA HIS A 288 -39.29 -12.58 -6.19
C HIS A 288 -38.09 -11.83 -5.58
N THR A 289 -37.11 -12.56 -5.04
CA THR A 289 -35.90 -11.98 -4.47
C THR A 289 -34.70 -12.78 -4.97
N GLU A 290 -33.70 -12.08 -5.46
CA GLU A 290 -32.51 -12.68 -6.05
C GLU A 290 -31.27 -12.35 -5.23
N GLU A 291 -30.47 -13.38 -4.99
CA GLU A 291 -29.18 -13.26 -4.33
C GLU A 291 -28.08 -13.54 -5.35
N VAL A 292 -27.32 -12.50 -5.70
CA VAL A 292 -26.37 -12.52 -6.80
C VAL A 292 -25.03 -11.97 -6.35
N THR A 293 -23.97 -12.73 -6.60
CA THR A 293 -22.59 -12.26 -6.47
C THR A 293 -22.16 -11.50 -7.71
N LEU A 294 -21.95 -10.19 -7.57
CA LEU A 294 -21.33 -9.33 -8.57
C LEU A 294 -19.82 -9.54 -8.57
N THR A 295 -19.23 -9.64 -9.75
CA THR A 295 -17.78 -9.65 -9.98
C THR A 295 -17.24 -8.22 -10.09
N PRO A 296 -15.93 -8.00 -10.02
CA PRO A 296 -15.35 -6.69 -10.30
C PRO A 296 -15.70 -6.13 -11.68
N GLU A 297 -15.86 -7.00 -12.69
CA GLU A 297 -16.29 -6.60 -14.03
C GLU A 297 -17.76 -6.18 -14.08
N ASP A 298 -18.63 -6.88 -13.33
CA ASP A 298 -20.03 -6.45 -13.15
C ASP A 298 -20.09 -5.06 -12.50
N MET A 299 -19.23 -4.80 -11.50
CA MET A 299 -19.12 -3.48 -10.88
C MET A 299 -18.67 -2.42 -11.89
N TYR A 300 -17.69 -2.72 -12.74
CA TYR A 300 -17.30 -1.83 -13.82
C TYR A 300 -18.46 -1.53 -14.77
N ALA A 301 -19.23 -2.54 -15.19
CA ALA A 301 -20.40 -2.35 -16.05
C ALA A 301 -21.47 -1.47 -15.38
N ILE A 302 -21.74 -1.68 -14.09
CA ILE A 302 -22.66 -0.83 -13.28
C ILE A 302 -22.21 0.63 -13.30
N PHE A 303 -20.92 0.89 -13.08
CA PHE A 303 -20.40 2.25 -13.03
C PHE A 303 -20.36 2.91 -14.42
N LYS A 304 -20.11 2.14 -15.47
CA LYS A 304 -20.08 2.60 -16.87
C LYS A 304 -21.47 2.90 -17.44
N ASN A 305 -22.46 2.06 -17.14
CA ASN A 305 -23.81 2.14 -17.71
C ASN A 305 -24.85 2.78 -16.76
N GLY A 306 -24.44 3.11 -15.53
CA GLY A 306 -25.29 3.70 -14.51
C GLY A 306 -25.47 5.21 -14.69
N LEU A 307 -24.73 6.00 -13.89
CA LEU A 307 -24.79 7.46 -13.91
C LEU A 307 -23.64 8.06 -14.74
N PRO A 308 -23.90 9.11 -15.55
CA PRO A 308 -22.96 9.61 -16.55
C PRO A 308 -21.70 10.28 -15.98
N VAL A 309 -21.75 10.79 -14.74
CA VAL A 309 -20.62 11.49 -14.11
C VAL A 309 -20.12 10.66 -12.94
N LEU A 310 -18.84 10.27 -12.94
CA LEU A 310 -18.18 9.65 -11.79
C LEU A 310 -17.78 10.70 -10.75
N PRO A 311 -17.82 10.36 -9.45
CA PRO A 311 -17.23 11.21 -8.43
C PRO A 311 -15.69 11.28 -8.62
N PRO A 312 -15.03 12.37 -8.19
CA PRO A 312 -13.61 12.61 -8.51
C PRO A 312 -12.65 11.57 -7.91
N TYR A 313 -13.08 10.93 -6.82
CA TYR A 313 -12.32 9.88 -6.17
C TYR A 313 -12.42 8.52 -6.87
N LEU A 314 -13.19 8.38 -7.94
CA LEU A 314 -13.30 7.16 -8.75
C LEU A 314 -12.87 7.39 -10.20
N SER A 315 -12.33 6.35 -10.83
CA SER A 315 -12.10 6.29 -12.26
C SER A 315 -12.43 4.89 -12.81
N LEU A 316 -12.70 4.81 -14.12
CA LEU A 316 -12.83 3.52 -14.81
C LEU A 316 -11.48 3.11 -15.36
N ASP A 317 -11.08 1.87 -15.08
CA ASP A 317 -9.96 1.22 -15.72
C ASP A 317 -10.48 0.32 -16.84
N ASP A 318 -10.45 0.85 -18.06
CA ASP A 318 -11.00 0.19 -19.24
C ASP A 318 -10.15 -1.02 -19.70
N GLU A 319 -8.89 -1.11 -19.31
CA GLU A 319 -7.98 -2.19 -19.71
C GLU A 319 -8.32 -3.47 -18.94
N ILE A 320 -8.45 -3.38 -17.61
CA ILE A 320 -8.72 -4.53 -16.75
C ILE A 320 -10.19 -4.66 -16.31
N LYS A 321 -11.07 -3.77 -16.81
CA LYS A 321 -12.51 -3.72 -16.53
C LYS A 321 -12.82 -3.64 -15.03
N LYS A 322 -12.23 -2.67 -14.34
CA LYS A 322 -12.47 -2.44 -12.90
C LYS A 322 -12.71 -0.96 -12.58
N VAL A 323 -13.35 -0.71 -11.44
CA VAL A 323 -13.52 0.64 -10.89
C VAL A 323 -12.36 0.93 -9.95
N LYS A 324 -11.55 1.93 -10.29
CA LYS A 324 -10.39 2.36 -9.51
C LYS A 324 -10.80 3.44 -8.51
N VAL A 325 -10.26 3.35 -7.29
CA VAL A 325 -10.30 4.41 -6.29
C VAL A 325 -9.03 5.23 -6.42
N ASN A 326 -9.18 6.51 -6.72
CA ASN A 326 -8.08 7.43 -6.93
C ASN A 326 -7.43 7.80 -5.59
N ASN A 327 -6.11 8.04 -5.61
CA ASN A 327 -5.33 8.54 -4.46
C ASN A 327 -5.41 7.66 -3.20
N ALA A 328 -5.39 6.33 -3.37
CA ALA A 328 -5.34 5.41 -2.25
C ALA A 328 -3.98 5.51 -1.52
N SER A 329 -3.95 6.33 -0.48
CA SER A 329 -2.77 6.64 0.33
C SER A 329 -2.82 5.92 1.67
N PHE A 330 -1.66 5.40 2.09
CA PHE A 330 -1.45 4.70 3.35
C PHE A 330 -0.37 5.39 4.13
N THR A 331 -0.58 5.54 5.44
CA THR A 331 0.43 6.06 6.36
C THR A 331 0.96 4.90 7.18
N PHE A 332 2.25 4.93 7.48
CA PHE A 332 2.88 3.92 8.32
C PHE A 332 3.88 4.56 9.29
N ASN A 333 4.07 3.90 10.42
CA ASN A 333 5.11 4.22 11.38
C ASN A 333 5.71 2.93 11.94
N GLY A 334 6.94 2.98 12.41
CA GLY A 334 7.60 1.80 12.94
C GLY A 334 8.89 2.11 13.69
N GLU A 335 9.37 1.08 14.37
CA GLU A 335 10.66 1.06 15.04
C GLU A 335 11.42 -0.17 14.57
N GLY A 336 12.59 0.02 13.97
CA GLY A 336 13.34 -1.06 13.33
C GLY A 336 14.58 -0.54 12.63
N GLY A 337 15.32 -1.42 11.97
CA GLY A 337 16.65 -1.10 11.46
C GLY A 337 17.63 -0.88 12.61
N TYR A 338 18.57 -1.81 12.79
CA TYR A 338 19.54 -1.75 13.88
C TYR A 338 20.93 -1.48 13.37
N TYR A 339 21.48 -0.33 13.74
CA TYR A 339 22.86 0.00 13.50
C TYR A 339 23.70 -0.30 14.74
N SER A 340 24.74 -1.12 14.58
CA SER A 340 25.64 -1.46 15.68
C SER A 340 27.09 -1.09 15.37
N THR A 341 27.79 -0.58 16.39
CA THR A 341 29.21 -0.21 16.32
C THR A 341 29.94 -0.62 17.57
N VAL A 342 31.26 -0.77 17.48
CA VAL A 342 32.12 -1.01 18.64
C VAL A 342 32.83 0.28 19.02
N GLN A 343 32.69 0.65 20.29
CA GLN A 343 33.41 1.74 20.93
C GLN A 343 34.37 1.20 21.98
N VAL A 344 35.39 2.00 22.29
CA VAL A 344 36.42 1.68 23.26
C VAL A 344 36.51 2.80 24.28
N LYS A 345 36.43 2.42 25.56
CA LYS A 345 36.75 3.29 26.69
C LYS A 345 38.12 2.89 27.22
N PHE A 346 39.08 3.80 27.13
CA PHE A 346 40.38 3.68 27.75
C PHE A 346 40.44 4.53 29.01
N ILE A 347 40.78 3.91 30.13
CA ILE A 347 40.97 4.57 31.42
C ILE A 347 42.47 4.48 31.73
N PRO A 348 43.23 5.58 31.58
CA PRO A 348 44.65 5.58 31.93
C PRO A 348 44.84 5.29 33.42
N LYS A 349 45.94 4.59 33.77
CA LYS A 349 46.34 4.37 35.16
C LYS A 349 46.67 5.69 35.87
N ASP A 350 47.22 6.66 35.14
CA ASP A 350 47.51 8.00 35.67
C ASP A 350 46.20 8.71 36.03
N PRO A 351 45.94 9.00 37.32
CA PRO A 351 44.69 9.61 37.76
C PRO A 351 44.52 11.06 37.26
N ASN A 352 45.58 11.69 36.74
CA ASN A 352 45.51 13.03 36.17
C ASN A 352 45.07 13.03 34.69
N LYS A 353 45.09 11.86 34.04
CA LYS A 353 44.59 11.71 32.66
C LYS A 353 43.11 11.31 32.67
N LYS A 354 42.32 11.92 31.80
CA LYS A 354 40.89 11.60 31.67
C LYS A 354 40.68 10.32 30.87
N ALA A 355 39.62 9.59 31.20
CA ALA A 355 39.16 8.49 30.39
C ALA A 355 38.77 8.98 28.99
N GLN A 356 39.13 8.23 27.96
CA GLN A 356 38.82 8.53 26.57
C GLN A 356 37.83 7.50 26.02
N VAL A 357 36.79 7.97 25.34
CA VAL A 357 35.82 7.15 24.62
C VAL A 357 35.95 7.45 23.14
N MET A 358 36.17 6.43 22.32
CA MET A 358 36.35 6.62 20.87
C MET A 358 35.93 5.36 20.08
N PRO A 359 35.67 5.49 18.77
CA PRO A 359 35.46 4.35 17.88
C PRO A 359 36.66 3.38 17.88
N TYR A 360 36.41 2.08 17.69
CA TYR A 360 37.48 1.08 17.70
C TYR A 360 38.63 1.39 16.73
N LYS A 361 38.30 1.86 15.51
CA LYS A 361 39.31 2.22 14.51
C LYS A 361 40.24 3.35 14.97
N GLU A 362 39.68 4.37 15.62
CA GLU A 362 40.45 5.50 16.16
C GLU A 362 41.34 5.03 17.32
N TYR A 363 40.80 4.19 18.20
CA TYR A 363 41.56 3.63 19.32
C TYR A 363 42.77 2.81 18.87
N VAL A 364 42.60 1.96 17.86
CA VAL A 364 43.71 1.16 17.31
C VAL A 364 44.80 2.07 16.73
N ALA A 365 44.43 3.13 16.01
CA ALA A 365 45.38 4.10 15.47
C ALA A 365 46.15 4.81 16.60
N LYS A 366 45.46 5.34 17.62
CA LYS A 366 46.12 6.00 18.76
C LYS A 366 47.00 5.05 19.58
N THR A 367 46.61 3.78 19.69
CA THR A 367 47.44 2.75 20.35
C THR A 367 48.75 2.54 19.60
N GLN A 368 48.71 2.47 18.26
CA GLN A 368 49.90 2.30 17.42
C GLN A 368 50.81 3.53 17.47
N GLU A 369 50.23 4.72 17.52
CA GLU A 369 50.94 6.01 17.62
C GLU A 369 51.44 6.32 19.04
N LYS A 370 51.07 5.52 20.05
CA LYS A 370 51.35 5.75 21.48
C LYS A 370 50.84 7.12 21.97
N SER A 371 49.65 7.51 21.52
CA SER A 371 49.04 8.82 21.78
C SER A 371 47.83 8.79 22.73
N LEU A 372 47.72 7.73 23.56
CA LEU A 372 46.61 7.49 24.51
C LEU A 372 46.77 8.10 25.92
#